data_AF-A0A084A946-F1
#
_entry.id   AF-A0A084A946-F1
#
_cell.length_a   1.000
_cell.length_b   1.000
_cell.length_c   1.000
_cell.angle_alpha   90.00
_cell.angle_beta   90.00
_cell.angle_gamma   90.00
#
_symmetry.space_group_name_H-M   'P 1'
#
loop_
_entity.id
_entity.type
_entity.pdbx_description
1 polymer ?
#
loop_
_entity_poly.entity_id
_entity_poly.type
_entity_poly.pdbx_seq_one_letter_code
_entity_poly.pdbx_strand_id
1 'polypeptide(L)'
;MKKKLSKTQMLLLVTTLTAFSVGVVTYGPTVLNTQSITVSADTRASSGKWGEANWVLANDGELIFLGGDIGHPSQSLPEALREANVDPAAVKSIEFTTKTSANNISRAFVDLPELQKVLKLGNLNYSGSAESMFLSAANLEEIDLDGFDTSKITTMEYMFLGIKASTLDVSKFDTSNVTNMRGMFDGASNLTSLDLSSFDTSKVVDMSYLFVGLSKITELDVSSFNTSNVTNMRGMFDGVSNITSLDLSNFDTTKANDIIICFLERKNLNNLILVVLIQQA
;
A
#
# COMPACT_ATOMS: atom_id res chain seq x y z
N MET A 1 -8.60 -14.05 -35.07
CA MET A 1 -7.67 -13.37 -34.14
C MET A 1 -8.50 -12.62 -33.13
N LYS A 2 -8.51 -13.08 -31.88
CA LYS A 2 -9.29 -12.49 -30.78
C LYS A 2 -8.82 -11.05 -30.56
N LYS A 3 -9.68 -10.06 -30.79
CA LYS A 3 -9.34 -8.65 -30.58
C LYS A 3 -9.46 -8.37 -29.07
N LYS A 4 -8.50 -7.64 -28.51
CA LYS A 4 -8.42 -7.34 -27.07
C LYS A 4 -9.04 -5.96 -26.79
N LEU A 5 -9.84 -5.83 -25.72
CA LEU A 5 -10.46 -4.57 -25.27
C LEU A 5 -9.41 -3.63 -24.65
N SER A 6 -9.49 -2.33 -24.96
CA SER A 6 -8.76 -1.25 -24.28
C SER A 6 -9.49 -0.76 -23.02
N LYS A 7 -8.78 -0.05 -22.14
CA LYS A 7 -9.32 0.57 -20.91
C LYS A 7 -10.63 1.36 -21.15
N THR A 8 -10.65 2.20 -22.18
CA THR A 8 -11.84 2.98 -22.57
C THR A 8 -13.02 2.09 -22.96
N GLN A 9 -12.76 0.95 -23.60
CA GLN A 9 -13.80 0.01 -23.99
C GLN A 9 -14.35 -0.77 -22.79
N MET A 10 -13.52 -1.10 -21.80
CA MET A 10 -13.99 -1.71 -20.56
C MET A 10 -14.82 -0.74 -19.72
N LEU A 11 -14.38 0.52 -19.57
CA LEU A 11 -15.11 1.51 -18.79
C LEU A 11 -16.51 1.78 -19.39
N LEU A 12 -16.63 1.82 -20.72
CA LEU A 12 -17.92 1.91 -21.42
C LEU A 12 -18.81 0.67 -21.19
N LEU A 13 -18.22 -0.53 -21.16
CA LEU A 13 -18.96 -1.77 -20.88
C LEU A 13 -19.53 -1.75 -19.45
N VAL A 14 -18.74 -1.31 -18.47
CA VAL A 14 -19.19 -1.20 -17.07
C VAL A 14 -20.32 -0.19 -16.94
N THR A 15 -20.23 0.98 -17.58
CA THR A 15 -21.30 1.99 -17.55
C THR A 15 -22.59 1.54 -18.26
N THR A 16 -22.50 0.64 -19.24
CA THR A 16 -23.68 0.12 -19.93
C THR A 16 -24.34 -1.03 -19.16
N LEU A 17 -23.55 -1.91 -18.52
CA LEU A 17 -24.12 -2.96 -17.65
C LEU A 17 -24.83 -2.40 -16.40
N THR A 18 -24.31 -1.34 -15.78
CA THR A 18 -24.97 -0.68 -14.64
C THR A 18 -26.26 0.03 -15.04
N ALA A 19 -26.36 0.52 -16.28
CA ALA A 19 -27.61 1.07 -16.82
C ALA A 19 -28.67 0.00 -17.13
N PHE A 20 -28.28 -1.26 -17.33
CA PHE A 20 -29.21 -2.38 -17.55
C PHE A 20 -29.71 -3.03 -16.24
N SER A 21 -29.01 -2.86 -15.11
CA SER A 21 -29.43 -3.41 -13.80
C SER A 21 -30.37 -2.50 -13.00
N VAL A 22 -30.48 -1.22 -13.38
CA VAL A 22 -31.46 -0.29 -12.80
C VAL A 22 -32.58 -0.09 -13.81
N GLY A 23 -33.74 -0.72 -13.54
CA GLY A 23 -34.90 -0.69 -14.43
C GLY A 23 -35.28 0.73 -14.86
N VAL A 24 -35.41 0.91 -16.18
CA VAL A 24 -36.15 1.94 -16.92
C VAL A 24 -36.31 3.29 -16.19
N VAL A 25 -35.41 4.23 -16.46
CA VAL A 25 -35.70 5.66 -16.28
C VAL A 25 -35.93 6.27 -17.66
N THR A 26 -37.20 6.58 -17.97
CA THR A 26 -37.55 7.36 -19.15
C THR A 26 -37.14 8.80 -18.95
N TYR A 27 -36.15 9.28 -19.70
CA TYR A 27 -35.95 10.71 -19.94
C TYR A 27 -36.39 11.05 -21.37
N GLY A 28 -37.07 12.19 -21.53
CA GLY A 28 -37.57 12.74 -22.79
C GLY A 28 -36.47 12.97 -23.84
N PRO A 29 -36.81 13.49 -25.04
CA PRO A 29 -36.10 13.24 -26.29
C PRO A 29 -34.75 13.97 -26.33
N THR A 30 -33.77 13.41 -25.64
CA THR A 30 -32.36 13.67 -25.88
C THR A 30 -31.91 12.47 -26.70
N VAL A 31 -31.72 12.67 -27.99
CA VAL A 31 -31.17 11.65 -28.88
C VAL A 31 -29.72 11.41 -28.44
N LEU A 32 -29.52 10.49 -27.50
CA LEU A 32 -28.24 9.81 -27.36
C LEU A 32 -28.03 9.11 -28.70
N ASN A 33 -27.05 9.59 -29.46
CA ASN A 33 -26.60 8.90 -30.67
C ASN A 33 -25.92 7.61 -30.21
N THR A 34 -26.72 6.59 -29.89
CA THR A 34 -26.28 5.22 -29.69
C THR A 34 -25.90 4.70 -31.06
N GLN A 35 -24.72 5.11 -31.56
CA GLN A 35 -24.01 4.21 -32.45
C GLN A 35 -23.86 2.92 -31.64
N SER A 36 -24.61 1.91 -32.07
CA SER A 36 -24.50 0.56 -31.59
C SER A 36 -23.03 0.16 -31.66
N ILE A 37 -22.33 0.26 -30.54
CA ILE A 37 -21.04 -0.39 -30.40
C ILE A 37 -21.38 -1.86 -30.34
N THR A 38 -21.44 -2.50 -31.50
CA THR A 38 -21.35 -3.96 -31.60
C THR A 38 -19.97 -4.35 -31.08
N VAL A 39 -19.89 -4.56 -29.77
CA VAL A 39 -18.79 -5.31 -29.17
C VAL A 39 -18.92 -6.72 -29.74
N SER A 40 -18.07 -7.08 -30.69
CA SER A 40 -18.08 -8.44 -31.22
C SER A 40 -17.89 -9.39 -30.04
N ALA A 41 -18.68 -10.47 -30.02
CA ALA A 41 -18.71 -11.47 -28.96
C ALA A 41 -17.37 -12.21 -28.69
N ASP A 42 -16.27 -11.77 -29.30
CA ASP A 42 -14.93 -12.37 -29.29
C ASP A 42 -13.88 -11.52 -28.53
N THR A 43 -14.35 -10.67 -27.61
CA THR A 43 -13.52 -9.82 -26.74
C THR A 43 -13.78 -10.18 -25.27
N ARG A 44 -13.00 -11.07 -24.67
CA ARG A 44 -13.12 -11.39 -23.23
C ARG A 44 -11.96 -10.82 -22.45
N ALA A 45 -12.21 -9.76 -21.68
CA ALA A 45 -11.45 -9.49 -20.46
C ALA A 45 -11.70 -10.63 -19.47
N SER A 46 -10.69 -11.07 -18.72
CA SER A 46 -10.93 -11.98 -17.60
C SER A 46 -11.73 -11.21 -16.55
N SER A 47 -12.65 -11.85 -15.87
CA SER A 47 -13.44 -11.23 -14.81
C SER A 47 -13.75 -12.25 -13.75
N GLY A 48 -14.01 -11.78 -12.54
CA GLY A 48 -14.31 -12.66 -11.43
C GLY A 48 -14.70 -11.85 -10.21
N LYS A 49 -14.64 -12.54 -9.07
CA LYS A 49 -14.89 -11.95 -7.77
C LYS A 49 -13.70 -12.16 -6.85
N TRP A 50 -13.57 -11.29 -5.86
CA TRP A 50 -12.78 -11.51 -4.66
C TRP A 50 -13.72 -11.22 -3.49
N GLY A 51 -14.16 -12.26 -2.79
CA GLY A 51 -15.37 -12.18 -1.97
C GLY A 51 -16.59 -11.85 -2.85
N GLU A 52 -17.30 -10.78 -2.52
CA GLU A 52 -18.40 -10.21 -3.33
C GLU A 52 -17.98 -9.00 -4.17
N ALA A 53 -16.70 -8.59 -4.11
CA ALA A 53 -16.18 -7.51 -4.95
C ALA A 53 -15.93 -8.00 -6.37
N ASN A 54 -16.49 -7.32 -7.36
CA ASN A 54 -16.31 -7.68 -8.76
C ASN A 54 -15.05 -7.02 -9.33
N TRP A 55 -14.32 -7.77 -10.15
CA TRP A 55 -13.16 -7.25 -10.87
C TRP A 55 -13.17 -7.66 -12.34
N VAL A 56 -12.50 -6.84 -13.15
CA VAL A 56 -12.20 -7.13 -14.55
C VAL A 56 -10.71 -6.92 -14.78
N LEU A 57 -10.07 -7.83 -15.53
CA LEU A 57 -8.68 -7.74 -15.93
C LEU A 57 -8.60 -7.41 -17.41
N ALA A 58 -8.09 -6.21 -17.67
CA ALA A 58 -7.75 -5.72 -18.99
C ALA A 58 -6.63 -6.53 -19.63
N ASN A 59 -6.49 -6.38 -20.94
CA ASN A 59 -5.51 -7.13 -21.70
C ASN A 59 -4.07 -6.62 -21.60
N ASP A 60 -3.92 -5.38 -21.15
CA ASP A 60 -2.66 -4.72 -20.82
C ASP A 60 -2.21 -5.02 -19.38
N GLY A 61 -3.02 -5.76 -18.60
CA GLY A 61 -2.72 -6.15 -17.22
C GLY A 61 -3.34 -5.25 -16.17
N GLU A 62 -4.20 -4.31 -16.55
CA GLU A 62 -4.93 -3.48 -15.58
C GLU A 62 -6.11 -4.24 -14.97
N LEU A 63 -6.04 -4.49 -13.66
CA LEU A 63 -7.11 -5.06 -12.86
C LEU A 63 -7.97 -3.94 -12.27
N ILE A 64 -9.23 -3.88 -12.65
CA ILE A 64 -10.17 -2.84 -12.22
C ILE A 64 -11.18 -3.44 -11.25
N PHE A 65 -11.26 -2.88 -10.05
CA PHE A 65 -12.35 -3.17 -9.11
C PHE A 65 -13.57 -2.33 -9.42
N LEU A 66 -14.72 -2.99 -9.51
CA LEU A 66 -16.03 -2.43 -9.81
C LEU A 66 -16.92 -2.31 -8.57
N GLY A 67 -16.31 -2.41 -7.38
CA GLY A 67 -16.98 -2.27 -6.10
C GLY A 67 -17.50 -3.59 -5.56
N GLY A 68 -18.16 -3.50 -4.41
CA GLY A 68 -18.65 -4.64 -3.64
C GLY A 68 -17.88 -4.80 -2.33
N ASP A 69 -17.99 -5.97 -1.72
CA ASP A 69 -17.38 -6.27 -0.43
C ASP A 69 -16.46 -7.50 -0.56
N ILE A 70 -15.16 -7.29 -0.35
CA ILE A 70 -14.18 -8.38 -0.29
C ILE A 70 -14.47 -9.28 0.94
N GLY A 71 -15.14 -8.74 1.95
CA GLY A 71 -15.50 -9.44 3.18
C GLY A 71 -14.31 -9.55 4.13
N HIS A 72 -14.26 -10.60 4.93
CA HIS A 72 -13.05 -10.97 5.66
C HIS A 72 -12.18 -11.81 4.72
N PRO A 73 -11.14 -11.25 4.07
CA PRO A 73 -10.31 -12.06 3.21
C PRO A 73 -9.55 -13.07 4.08
N SER A 74 -10.04 -14.30 4.17
CA SER A 74 -9.18 -15.46 4.41
C SER A 74 -8.29 -15.73 3.20
N GLN A 75 -8.55 -15.03 2.10
CA GLN A 75 -7.96 -15.21 0.79
C GLN A 75 -7.37 -13.89 0.28
N SER A 76 -6.12 -13.92 -0.16
CA SER A 76 -5.43 -12.82 -0.85
C SER A 76 -5.91 -12.64 -2.30
N LEU A 77 -5.67 -11.48 -2.92
CA LEU A 77 -6.03 -11.27 -4.33
C LEU A 77 -5.44 -12.34 -5.28
N PRO A 78 -4.15 -12.74 -5.18
CA PRO A 78 -3.60 -13.80 -6.02
C PRO A 78 -4.36 -15.11 -5.96
N GLU A 79 -4.90 -15.48 -4.79
CA GLU A 79 -5.69 -16.71 -4.66
C GLU A 79 -7.03 -16.56 -5.37
N ALA A 80 -7.70 -15.42 -5.26
CA ALA A 80 -8.95 -15.14 -5.98
C ALA A 80 -8.74 -15.12 -7.51
N LEU A 81 -7.59 -14.61 -7.96
CA LEU A 81 -7.20 -14.65 -9.37
C LEU A 81 -7.01 -16.10 -9.85
N ARG A 82 -6.29 -16.92 -9.08
CA ARG A 82 -6.06 -18.34 -9.43
C ARG A 82 -7.36 -19.14 -9.48
N GLU A 83 -8.31 -18.89 -8.60
CA GLU A 83 -9.64 -19.50 -8.65
C GLU A 83 -10.42 -19.13 -9.92
N ALA A 84 -10.20 -17.93 -10.45
CA ALA A 84 -10.72 -17.49 -11.74
C ALA A 84 -9.85 -17.93 -12.94
N ASN A 85 -8.86 -18.81 -12.75
CA ASN A 85 -7.88 -19.23 -13.74
C ASN A 85 -7.08 -18.06 -14.35
N VAL A 86 -6.76 -17.06 -13.53
CA VAL A 86 -5.91 -15.92 -13.89
C VAL A 86 -4.56 -16.06 -13.17
N ASP A 87 -3.47 -16.02 -13.93
CA ASP A 87 -2.12 -15.96 -13.38
C ASP A 87 -1.91 -14.59 -12.69
N PRO A 88 -1.50 -14.52 -11.41
CA PRO A 88 -1.17 -13.27 -10.74
C PRO A 88 -0.11 -12.43 -11.46
N ALA A 89 0.79 -13.05 -12.24
CA ALA A 89 1.75 -12.32 -13.07
C ALA A 89 1.10 -11.56 -14.24
N ALA A 90 -0.18 -11.78 -14.53
CA ALA A 90 -0.91 -11.00 -15.53
C ALA A 90 -1.29 -9.59 -15.03
N VAL A 91 -1.26 -9.34 -13.72
CA VAL A 91 -1.65 -8.06 -13.13
C VAL A 91 -0.45 -7.11 -13.07
N LYS A 92 -0.57 -5.99 -13.79
CA LYS A 92 0.44 -4.92 -13.86
C LYS A 92 0.00 -3.64 -13.16
N SER A 93 -1.29 -3.37 -13.13
CA SER A 93 -1.85 -2.28 -12.34
C SER A 93 -3.16 -2.70 -11.69
N ILE A 94 -3.48 -2.07 -10.56
CA ILE A 94 -4.76 -2.21 -9.87
C ILE A 94 -5.39 -0.82 -9.79
N GLU A 95 -6.68 -0.70 -10.13
CA GLU A 95 -7.45 0.54 -9.95
C GLU A 95 -8.78 0.27 -9.23
N PHE A 96 -9.04 0.99 -8.14
CA PHE A 96 -10.34 1.00 -7.47
C PHE A 96 -11.20 2.13 -8.03
N THR A 97 -12.04 1.82 -9.02
CA THR A 97 -12.89 2.85 -9.67
C THR A 97 -14.12 3.24 -8.86
N THR A 98 -14.52 2.38 -7.93
CA THR A 98 -15.70 2.55 -7.07
C THR A 98 -15.36 2.05 -5.67
N LYS A 99 -16.17 2.43 -4.69
CA LYS A 99 -15.95 2.02 -3.29
C LYS A 99 -16.03 0.49 -3.16
N THR A 100 -14.98 -0.09 -2.60
CA THR A 100 -14.88 -1.51 -2.27
C THR A 100 -14.65 -1.63 -0.78
N SER A 101 -15.37 -2.50 -0.09
CA SER A 101 -15.18 -2.74 1.35
C SER A 101 -14.32 -3.98 1.60
N ALA A 102 -13.60 -4.02 2.73
CA ALA A 102 -12.89 -5.20 3.24
C ALA A 102 -12.84 -5.15 4.78
N ASN A 103 -12.79 -6.27 5.48
CA ASN A 103 -12.67 -6.27 6.95
C ASN A 103 -11.20 -6.31 7.43
N ASN A 104 -10.26 -6.59 6.52
CA ASN A 104 -8.82 -6.64 6.74
C ASN A 104 -8.08 -6.51 5.41
N ILE A 105 -6.88 -5.94 5.38
CA ILE A 105 -6.04 -5.82 4.17
C ILE A 105 -4.65 -6.43 4.35
N SER A 106 -4.44 -7.22 5.40
CA SER A 106 -3.22 -8.01 5.56
C SER A 106 -2.98 -8.89 4.34
N ARG A 107 -1.79 -8.78 3.75
CA ARG A 107 -1.35 -9.59 2.60
C ARG A 107 -2.30 -9.51 1.39
N ALA A 108 -3.12 -8.45 1.30
CA ALA A 108 -4.13 -8.27 0.27
C ALA A 108 -3.57 -8.38 -1.15
N PHE A 109 -2.40 -7.79 -1.39
CA PHE A 109 -1.73 -7.68 -2.68
C PHE A 109 -0.35 -8.35 -2.66
N VAL A 110 -0.23 -9.44 -1.89
CA VAL A 110 1.00 -10.25 -1.81
C VAL A 110 1.30 -10.93 -3.15
N ASP A 111 2.56 -11.28 -3.43
CA ASP A 111 2.97 -12.16 -4.55
C ASP A 111 2.40 -11.77 -5.93
N LEU A 112 2.35 -10.47 -6.23
CA LEU A 112 2.04 -9.93 -7.54
C LEU A 112 3.33 -9.44 -8.22
N PRO A 113 4.10 -10.32 -8.89
CA PRO A 113 5.48 -10.03 -9.30
C PRO A 113 5.58 -8.96 -10.38
N GLU A 114 4.53 -8.78 -11.19
CA GLU A 114 4.48 -7.80 -12.29
C GLU A 114 3.71 -6.53 -11.90
N LEU A 115 3.22 -6.41 -10.66
CA LEU A 115 2.47 -5.25 -10.21
C LEU A 115 3.38 -4.01 -10.14
N GLN A 116 3.03 -2.99 -10.92
CA GLN A 116 3.74 -1.72 -11.00
C GLN A 116 2.97 -0.59 -10.32
N LYS A 117 1.64 -0.62 -10.35
CA LYS A 117 0.81 0.51 -9.91
C LYS A 117 -0.42 0.10 -9.12
N VAL A 118 -0.74 0.85 -8.08
CA VAL A 118 -2.01 0.76 -7.36
C VAL A 118 -2.63 2.15 -7.31
N LEU A 119 -3.78 2.31 -7.96
CA LEU A 119 -4.42 3.59 -8.22
C LEU A 119 -5.73 3.72 -7.44
N LYS A 120 -6.01 4.93 -6.93
CA LYS A 120 -7.23 5.27 -6.18
C LYS A 120 -7.46 4.37 -4.97
N LEU A 121 -6.41 4.04 -4.22
CA LEU A 121 -6.52 3.11 -3.10
C LEU A 121 -7.46 3.63 -2.00
N GLY A 122 -7.69 4.95 -1.91
CA GLY A 122 -8.70 5.53 -1.02
C GLY A 122 -10.15 5.10 -1.28
N ASN A 123 -10.45 4.44 -2.41
CA ASN A 123 -11.75 3.80 -2.63
C ASN A 123 -11.88 2.43 -1.93
N LEU A 124 -10.80 1.87 -1.40
CA LEU A 124 -10.82 0.69 -0.54
C LEU A 124 -11.11 1.14 0.89
N ASN A 125 -12.29 0.79 1.42
CA ASN A 125 -12.67 1.02 2.82
C ASN A 125 -12.42 -0.25 3.61
N TYR A 126 -11.63 -0.16 4.67
CA TYR A 126 -11.21 -1.34 5.42
C TYR A 126 -11.14 -1.10 6.92
N SER A 127 -10.89 -2.18 7.66
CA SER A 127 -10.57 -2.17 9.10
C SER A 127 -9.39 -3.09 9.37
N GLY A 128 -8.78 -2.99 10.56
CA GLY A 128 -7.88 -4.04 11.06
C GLY A 128 -6.41 -3.84 10.70
N SER A 129 -5.81 -4.78 9.97
CA SER A 129 -4.37 -4.86 9.75
C SER A 129 -3.99 -4.53 8.31
N ALA A 130 -2.86 -3.84 8.12
CA ALA A 130 -2.21 -3.64 6.83
C ALA A 130 -0.91 -4.44 6.70
N GLU A 131 -0.75 -5.48 7.53
CA GLU A 131 0.43 -6.32 7.58
C GLU A 131 0.78 -6.89 6.20
N SER A 132 2.02 -6.69 5.75
CA SER A 132 2.55 -7.29 4.52
C SER A 132 1.68 -7.04 3.28
N MET A 133 0.93 -5.93 3.25
CA MET A 133 -0.09 -5.63 2.22
C MET A 133 0.44 -5.82 0.79
N PHE A 134 1.68 -5.42 0.53
CA PHE A 134 2.36 -5.51 -0.77
C PHE A 134 3.58 -6.44 -0.77
N LEU A 135 3.64 -7.40 0.15
CA LEU A 135 4.78 -8.33 0.24
C LEU A 135 5.03 -9.04 -1.11
N SER A 136 6.29 -9.09 -1.56
CA SER A 136 6.70 -9.65 -2.86
C SER A 136 6.15 -8.93 -4.11
N ALA A 137 5.53 -7.75 -3.99
CA ALA A 137 5.19 -6.90 -5.15
C ALA A 137 6.43 -6.12 -5.62
N ALA A 138 7.45 -6.84 -6.09
CA ALA A 138 8.82 -6.35 -6.25
C ALA A 138 9.01 -5.26 -7.32
N ASN A 139 7.99 -4.97 -8.14
CA ASN A 139 8.00 -3.96 -9.19
C ASN A 139 7.09 -2.75 -8.88
N LEU A 140 6.49 -2.70 -7.68
CA LEU A 140 5.52 -1.66 -7.32
C LEU A 140 6.19 -0.28 -7.21
N GLU A 141 5.95 0.57 -8.21
CA GLU A 141 6.59 1.87 -8.40
C GLU A 141 5.67 3.07 -8.11
N GLU A 142 4.35 2.85 -8.10
CA GLU A 142 3.36 3.92 -7.90
C GLU A 142 2.21 3.45 -7.01
N ILE A 143 1.93 4.17 -5.93
CA ILE A 143 0.82 3.91 -5.02
C ILE A 143 0.10 5.24 -4.79
N ASP A 144 -1.12 5.36 -5.31
CA ASP A 144 -2.01 6.49 -5.07
C ASP A 144 -2.78 6.26 -3.76
N LEU A 145 -2.36 6.97 -2.72
CA LEU A 145 -2.89 6.91 -1.36
C LEU A 145 -3.92 8.02 -1.08
N ASP A 146 -4.34 8.81 -2.07
CA ASP A 146 -5.31 9.88 -1.79
C ASP A 146 -6.65 9.29 -1.31
N GLY A 147 -7.12 9.80 -0.17
CA GLY A 147 -8.30 9.30 0.52
C GLY A 147 -8.13 7.96 1.26
N PHE A 148 -6.92 7.41 1.37
CA PHE A 148 -6.66 6.16 2.11
C PHE A 148 -6.73 6.37 3.63
N ASP A 149 -7.87 6.01 4.23
CA ASP A 149 -8.14 6.20 5.66
C ASP A 149 -7.47 5.13 6.53
N THR A 150 -6.39 5.53 7.22
CA THR A 150 -5.58 4.66 8.09
C THR A 150 -5.99 4.68 9.56
N SER A 151 -7.00 5.49 9.94
CA SER A 151 -7.42 5.67 11.35
C SER A 151 -7.88 4.40 12.05
N LYS A 152 -8.24 3.36 11.28
CA LYS A 152 -8.70 2.05 11.76
C LYS A 152 -7.62 0.96 11.73
N ILE A 153 -6.39 1.29 11.35
CA ILE A 153 -5.28 0.33 11.29
C ILE A 153 -4.66 0.15 12.69
N THR A 154 -4.45 -1.10 13.10
CA THR A 154 -3.74 -1.43 14.35
C THR A 154 -2.32 -1.92 14.13
N THR A 155 -1.96 -2.35 12.91
CA THR A 155 -0.59 -2.75 12.55
C THR A 155 -0.27 -2.43 11.09
N MET A 156 0.94 -1.92 10.88
CA MET A 156 1.52 -1.59 9.56
C MET A 156 2.80 -2.39 9.30
N GLU A 157 2.96 -3.55 9.97
CA GLU A 157 4.14 -4.40 9.82
C GLU A 157 4.36 -4.78 8.35
N TYR A 158 5.54 -4.50 7.82
CA TYR A 158 5.93 -4.81 6.44
C TYR A 158 4.97 -4.28 5.35
N MET A 159 4.16 -3.26 5.64
CA MET A 159 3.12 -2.79 4.71
C MET A 159 3.68 -2.40 3.34
N PHE A 160 4.82 -1.70 3.31
CA PHE A 160 5.53 -1.26 2.10
C PHE A 160 6.90 -1.93 1.95
N LEU A 161 7.06 -3.16 2.44
CA LEU A 161 8.33 -3.90 2.35
C LEU A 161 8.78 -4.06 0.89
N GLY A 162 9.96 -3.56 0.57
CA GLY A 162 10.68 -3.78 -0.69
C GLY A 162 10.11 -3.07 -1.91
N ILE A 163 9.17 -2.13 -1.75
CA ILE A 163 8.57 -1.40 -2.88
C ILE A 163 9.64 -0.63 -3.68
N LYS A 164 9.35 -0.38 -4.96
CA LYS A 164 10.25 0.33 -5.90
C LYS A 164 9.85 1.77 -6.16
N ALA A 165 8.82 2.27 -5.50
CA ALA A 165 8.41 3.66 -5.59
C ALA A 165 9.54 4.61 -5.20
N SER A 166 9.72 5.68 -5.98
CA SER A 166 10.63 6.78 -5.64
C SER A 166 9.99 7.79 -4.69
N THR A 167 8.65 7.88 -4.70
CA THR A 167 7.85 8.76 -3.85
C THR A 167 6.70 7.97 -3.23
N LEU A 168 6.38 8.27 -1.97
CA LEU A 168 5.24 7.69 -1.27
C LEU A 168 4.66 8.76 -0.35
N ASP A 169 3.43 9.19 -0.61
CA ASP A 169 2.75 10.18 0.22
C ASP A 169 2.02 9.51 1.39
N VAL A 170 2.68 9.49 2.55
CA VAL A 170 2.10 9.03 3.83
C VAL A 170 1.76 10.19 4.76
N SER A 171 1.80 11.44 4.28
CA SER A 171 1.65 12.65 5.10
C SER A 171 0.28 12.75 5.79
N LYS A 172 -0.73 12.03 5.28
CA LYS A 172 -2.10 12.00 5.84
C LYS A 172 -2.39 10.77 6.70
N PHE A 173 -1.39 9.95 7.03
CA PHE A 173 -1.62 8.74 7.81
C PHE A 173 -1.95 9.09 9.27
N ASP A 174 -3.03 8.50 9.78
CA ASP A 174 -3.37 8.48 11.21
C ASP A 174 -2.86 7.16 11.80
N THR A 175 -1.73 7.24 12.49
CA THR A 175 -1.11 6.07 13.14
C THR A 175 -1.45 5.95 14.62
N SER A 176 -2.39 6.74 15.14
CA SER A 176 -2.71 6.83 16.58
C SER A 176 -3.22 5.53 17.20
N ASN A 177 -3.62 4.55 16.38
CA ASN A 177 -4.04 3.20 16.81
C ASN A 177 -3.01 2.11 16.51
N VAL A 178 -1.90 2.42 15.86
CA VAL A 178 -0.90 1.45 15.44
C VAL A 178 -0.01 1.04 16.62
N THR A 179 0.14 -0.27 16.84
CA THR A 179 1.00 -0.82 17.90
C THR A 179 2.28 -1.46 17.36
N ASN A 180 2.34 -1.75 16.06
CA ASN A 180 3.48 -2.42 15.42
C ASN A 180 3.73 -1.81 14.04
N MET A 181 4.94 -1.27 13.85
CA MET A 181 5.45 -0.67 12.61
C MET A 181 6.68 -1.40 12.05
N ARG A 182 6.93 -2.63 12.53
CA ARG A 182 8.10 -3.43 12.13
C ARG A 182 8.27 -3.46 10.62
N GLY A 183 9.42 -3.00 10.14
CA GLY A 183 9.79 -3.03 8.73
C GLY A 183 8.81 -2.39 7.77
N MET A 184 7.98 -1.42 8.20
CA MET A 184 6.95 -0.80 7.35
C MET A 184 7.52 -0.31 6.01
N PHE A 185 8.75 0.24 6.00
CA PHE A 185 9.46 0.72 4.80
C PHE A 185 10.76 -0.05 4.52
N ASP A 186 10.94 -1.23 5.10
CA ASP A 186 12.16 -2.03 4.94
C ASP A 186 12.41 -2.31 3.44
N GLY A 187 13.64 -2.07 2.98
CA GLY A 187 14.08 -2.34 1.61
C GLY A 187 13.44 -1.44 0.55
N ALA A 188 12.70 -0.39 0.91
CA ALA A 188 12.15 0.60 -0.02
C ALA A 188 13.25 1.55 -0.53
N SER A 189 14.29 0.96 -1.13
CA SER A 189 15.58 1.58 -1.46
C SER A 189 15.51 2.70 -2.51
N ASN A 190 14.36 2.86 -3.16
CA ASN A 190 14.15 3.90 -4.16
C ASN A 190 13.58 5.20 -3.60
N LEU A 191 13.02 5.17 -2.38
CA LEU A 191 12.43 6.36 -1.76
C LEU A 191 13.48 7.45 -1.56
N THR A 192 13.17 8.65 -2.06
CA THR A 192 14.04 9.82 -1.94
C THR A 192 13.64 10.75 -0.80
N SER A 193 12.37 10.70 -0.37
CA SER A 193 11.82 11.50 0.72
C SER A 193 10.67 10.77 1.39
N LEU A 194 10.42 11.07 2.67
CA LEU A 194 9.33 10.52 3.45
C LEU A 194 8.87 11.55 4.47
N ASP A 195 7.64 12.03 4.36
CA ASP A 195 7.04 12.94 5.34
C ASP A 195 6.29 12.13 6.41
N LEU A 196 6.81 12.16 7.64
CA LEU A 196 6.31 11.42 8.79
C LEU A 196 5.68 12.34 9.85
N SER A 197 5.42 13.60 9.50
CA SER A 197 4.97 14.62 10.46
C SER A 197 3.62 14.32 11.12
N SER A 198 2.77 13.52 10.47
CA SER A 198 1.46 13.08 10.99
C SER A 198 1.51 11.82 11.85
N PHE A 199 2.65 11.12 11.93
CA PHE A 199 2.74 9.87 12.65
C PHE A 199 2.66 10.10 14.17
N ASP A 200 1.58 9.64 14.79
CA ASP A 200 1.49 9.40 16.23
C ASP A 200 1.99 7.99 16.54
N THR A 201 3.20 7.90 17.11
CA THR A 201 3.80 6.61 17.48
C THR A 201 3.62 6.25 18.95
N SER A 202 2.78 6.98 19.70
CA SER A 202 2.68 6.85 21.17
C SER A 202 2.24 5.47 21.65
N LYS A 203 1.60 4.65 20.80
CA LYS A 203 1.19 3.27 21.08
C LYS A 203 2.11 2.20 20.49
N VAL A 204 3.13 2.58 19.72
CA VAL A 204 4.00 1.63 19.01
C VAL A 204 4.93 0.93 20.00
N VAL A 205 5.01 -0.39 19.89
CA VAL A 205 5.86 -1.26 20.73
C VAL A 205 7.05 -1.82 19.95
N ASP A 206 6.88 -2.03 18.64
CA ASP A 206 7.94 -2.54 17.75
C ASP A 206 8.16 -1.59 16.56
N MET A 207 9.39 -1.06 16.47
CA MET A 207 9.92 -0.25 15.37
C MET A 207 11.14 -0.91 14.72
N SER A 208 11.37 -2.19 14.97
CA SER A 208 12.50 -2.91 14.37
C SER A 208 12.43 -2.83 12.86
N TYR A 209 13.58 -2.62 12.26
CA TYR A 209 13.77 -2.54 10.82
C TYR A 209 12.97 -1.45 10.08
N LEU A 210 12.34 -0.49 10.79
CA LEU A 210 11.38 0.46 10.20
C LEU A 210 11.90 1.18 8.94
N PHE A 211 13.17 1.59 8.94
CA PHE A 211 13.81 2.32 7.84
C PHE A 211 14.95 1.55 7.18
N VAL A 212 14.99 0.22 7.33
CA VAL A 212 16.12 -0.56 6.80
C VAL A 212 16.24 -0.40 5.30
N GLY A 213 17.47 -0.20 4.83
CA GLY A 213 17.76 -0.17 3.40
C GLY A 213 17.14 1.00 2.64
N LEU A 214 16.68 2.07 3.32
CA LEU A 214 16.32 3.35 2.69
C LEU A 214 17.57 4.08 2.16
N SER A 215 18.24 3.47 1.19
CA SER A 215 19.58 3.88 0.75
C SER A 215 19.63 5.16 -0.06
N LYS A 216 18.49 5.66 -0.58
CA LYS A 216 18.40 6.92 -1.34
C LYS A 216 17.89 8.11 -0.53
N ILE A 217 17.38 7.91 0.68
CA ILE A 217 16.89 9.01 1.50
C ILE A 217 18.08 9.83 2.03
N THR A 218 18.00 11.15 1.93
CA THR A 218 19.08 12.06 2.37
C THR A 218 18.75 12.79 3.67
N GLU A 219 17.46 12.92 3.99
CA GLU A 219 16.94 13.57 5.18
C GLU A 219 15.79 12.74 5.73
N LEU A 220 15.69 12.64 7.05
CA LEU A 220 14.61 11.94 7.72
C LEU A 220 14.30 12.68 9.02
N ASP A 221 13.09 13.24 9.10
CA ASP A 221 12.57 13.86 10.31
C ASP A 221 11.80 12.83 11.12
N VAL A 222 12.30 12.53 12.32
CA VAL A 222 11.66 11.65 13.30
C VAL A 222 11.29 12.40 14.57
N SER A 223 11.22 13.74 14.52
CA SER A 223 10.94 14.57 15.70
C SER A 223 9.55 14.35 16.29
N SER A 224 8.58 13.88 15.50
CA SER A 224 7.23 13.51 15.94
C SER A 224 7.16 12.20 16.72
N PHE A 225 8.22 11.38 16.70
CA PHE A 225 8.17 10.04 17.26
C PHE A 225 8.20 10.07 18.79
N ASN A 226 7.18 9.48 19.40
CA ASN A 226 7.18 9.10 20.81
C ASN A 226 7.57 7.62 20.93
N THR A 227 8.75 7.35 21.48
CA THR A 227 9.28 5.99 21.62
C THR A 227 9.16 5.41 23.04
N SER A 228 8.47 6.08 23.95
CA SER A 228 8.37 5.68 25.37
C SER A 228 7.72 4.32 25.63
N ASN A 229 7.05 3.74 24.63
CA ASN A 229 6.48 2.39 24.68
C ASN A 229 7.23 1.36 23.83
N VAL A 230 8.24 1.77 23.07
CA VAL A 230 8.96 0.90 22.15
C VAL A 230 9.93 0.01 22.91
N THR A 231 9.79 -1.30 22.72
CA THR A 231 10.68 -2.30 23.33
C THR A 231 11.70 -2.86 22.35
N ASN A 232 11.44 -2.72 21.04
CA ASN A 232 12.28 -3.24 19.97
C ASN A 232 12.53 -2.17 18.90
N MET A 233 13.80 -1.79 18.72
CA MET A 233 14.27 -0.87 17.68
C MET A 233 15.34 -1.51 16.79
N ARG A 234 15.51 -2.84 16.86
CA ARG A 234 16.61 -3.56 16.23
C ARG A 234 16.75 -3.17 14.75
N GLY A 235 17.96 -2.73 14.38
CA GLY A 235 18.31 -2.40 13.00
C GLY A 235 17.48 -1.28 12.37
N MET A 236 16.74 -0.47 13.14
CA MET A 236 15.78 0.53 12.63
C MET A 236 16.35 1.44 11.53
N PHE A 237 17.65 1.77 11.58
CA PHE A 237 18.35 2.64 10.62
C PHE A 237 19.47 1.93 9.84
N ASP A 238 19.47 0.60 9.80
CA ASP A 238 20.48 -0.16 9.05
C ASP A 238 20.34 0.08 7.54
N GLY A 239 21.46 0.18 6.82
CA GLY A 239 21.46 0.50 5.38
C GLY A 239 20.97 1.91 5.00
N VAL A 240 20.65 2.78 5.97
CA VAL A 240 20.31 4.19 5.73
C VAL A 240 21.60 5.02 5.62
N SER A 241 22.32 4.84 4.51
CA SER A 241 23.71 5.29 4.34
C SER A 241 23.89 6.74 3.88
N ASN A 242 22.85 7.37 3.32
CA ASN A 242 22.95 8.70 2.71
C ASN A 242 22.52 9.86 3.64
N ILE A 243 21.95 9.55 4.81
CA ILE A 243 21.67 10.55 5.85
C ILE A 243 22.98 10.97 6.53
N THR A 244 23.22 12.27 6.64
CA THR A 244 24.42 12.84 7.28
C THR A 244 24.19 13.31 8.72
N SER A 245 22.94 13.59 9.09
CA SER A 245 22.52 14.02 10.42
C SER A 245 21.13 13.46 10.72
N LEU A 246 20.91 13.02 11.95
CA LEU A 246 19.63 12.51 12.43
C LEU A 246 19.44 12.96 13.88
N ASP A 247 18.40 13.76 14.12
CA ASP A 247 18.04 14.18 15.47
C ASP A 247 17.21 13.09 16.15
N LEU A 248 17.73 12.59 17.27
CA LEU A 248 17.11 11.54 18.09
C LEU A 248 16.86 12.02 19.52
N SER A 249 16.91 13.33 19.77
CA SER A 249 16.76 13.91 21.10
C SER A 249 15.42 13.58 21.78
N ASN A 250 14.37 13.32 21.00
CA ASN A 250 13.04 12.93 21.49
C ASN A 250 12.91 11.42 21.79
N PHE A 251 13.91 10.59 21.49
CA PHE A 251 13.80 9.15 21.67
C PHE A 251 14.01 8.76 23.14
N ASP A 252 12.93 8.30 23.78
CA ASP A 252 12.99 7.52 25.02
C ASP A 252 13.35 6.06 24.69
N THR A 253 14.52 5.62 25.17
CA THR A 253 15.04 4.26 24.95
C THR A 253 14.99 3.40 26.21
N THR A 254 14.40 3.87 27.30
CA THR A 254 14.44 3.20 28.61
C THR A 254 13.81 1.80 28.63
N LYS A 255 12.90 1.51 27.69
CA LYS A 255 12.26 0.20 27.52
C LYS A 255 12.87 -0.67 26.41
N ALA A 256 13.80 -0.13 25.62
CA ALA A 256 14.35 -0.85 24.47
C ALA A 256 15.44 -1.83 24.93
N ASN A 257 15.27 -3.11 24.62
CA ASN A 257 16.23 -4.15 25.02
C ASN A 257 17.44 -4.26 24.07
N ASP A 258 17.37 -3.66 22.87
CA ASP A 258 18.29 -3.89 21.75
C ASP A 258 19.07 -2.63 21.29
N ILE A 259 19.20 -1.60 22.16
CA ILE A 259 19.75 -0.27 21.81
C ILE A 259 21.13 -0.37 21.12
N ILE A 260 21.95 -1.33 21.56
CA ILE A 260 23.31 -1.54 21.03
C ILE A 260 23.28 -1.90 19.53
N ILE A 261 22.25 -2.58 19.02
CA ILE A 261 22.22 -3.05 17.62
C ILE A 261 21.73 -1.96 16.65
N CYS A 262 21.01 -0.93 17.12
CA CYS A 262 20.46 0.13 16.27
C CYS A 262 21.52 0.96 15.53
N PHE A 263 22.75 1.03 16.04
CA PHE A 263 23.77 1.98 15.58
C PHE A 263 25.12 1.38 15.17
N LEU A 264 25.33 0.05 15.28
CA LEU A 264 26.66 -0.57 15.12
C LEU A 264 27.22 -0.57 13.68
N GLU A 265 26.42 -0.33 12.64
CA GLU A 265 26.86 -0.51 11.25
C GLU A 265 27.09 0.80 10.46
N ARG A 266 26.95 1.98 11.08
CA ARG A 266 27.04 3.26 10.35
C ARG A 266 28.49 3.74 10.20
N LYS A 267 29.15 3.39 9.09
CA LYS A 267 30.54 3.81 8.75
C LYS A 267 30.73 5.30 8.35
N ASN A 268 29.66 6.05 8.10
CA ASN A 268 29.71 7.39 7.45
C ASN A 268 29.16 8.57 8.27
N LEU A 269 28.76 8.38 9.53
CA LEU A 269 28.21 9.47 10.35
C LEU A 269 29.29 10.13 11.21
N ASN A 270 29.67 11.35 10.85
CA ASN A 270 30.65 12.14 11.60
C ASN A 270 30.02 12.94 12.76
N ASN A 271 28.70 13.08 12.81
CA ASN A 271 27.96 13.76 13.89
C ASN A 271 26.67 13.00 14.22
N LEU A 272 26.80 11.87 14.92
CA LEU A 272 25.70 11.48 15.79
C LEU A 272 25.76 12.44 16.98
N ILE A 273 24.75 13.26 17.21
CA ILE A 273 24.54 13.77 18.57
C ILE A 273 24.17 12.52 19.37
N LEU A 274 25.20 11.89 19.91
CA LEU A 274 25.13 10.68 20.69
C LEU A 274 24.58 11.06 22.08
N VAL A 275 23.31 11.46 22.15
CA VAL A 275 22.60 11.69 23.42
C VAL A 275 22.46 10.39 24.22
N VAL A 276 22.77 9.24 23.61
CA VAL A 276 22.62 7.91 24.19
C VAL A 276 23.70 7.56 25.25
N LEU A 277 24.65 8.45 25.59
CA LEU A 277 25.64 8.16 26.66
C LEU A 277 25.33 8.76 28.05
N ILE A 278 24.21 9.45 28.30
CA ILE A 278 23.99 10.08 29.63
C ILE A 278 22.59 9.82 30.24
N GLN A 279 22.04 8.61 30.10
CA GLN A 279 20.91 8.23 30.98
C GLN A 279 21.11 6.94 31.79
N GLN A 280 22.29 6.30 31.71
CA GLN A 280 22.69 5.27 32.66
C GLN A 280 24.18 5.41 33.01
N ALA A 281 24.48 6.40 33.86
CA ALA A 281 25.64 6.41 34.75
C ALA A 281 25.16 6.88 36.13
#